data_AF-A0A842NBX4-F1
#
_entry.id   AF-A0A842NBX4-F1
#
_cell.length_a   1.000
_cell.length_b   1.000
_cell.length_c   1.000
_cell.angle_alpha   90.00
_cell.angle_beta   90.00
_cell.angle_gamma   90.00
#
_symmetry.space_group_name_H-M   'P 1'
#
loop_
_entity.id
_entity.type
_entity.pdbx_description
1 polymer ?
#
loop_
_entity_poly.entity_id
_entity_poly.type
_entity_poly.pdbx_seq_one_letter_code
_entity_poly.pdbx_strand_id
1 'polypeptide(L)'
;PFFYSEDLEKLLKFSVEKSVVIVPSRHFDGTNALVRTPINSMEPRYDEGSHSFQIESAKKFNIRISIGLIYRLMLDIDNREDLEFVLKHNIKPEFCEKIKQIIVK
;
A
#
# COMPACT_ATOMS: atom_id res chain seq x y z
N PRO A 1 5.96 -2.02 7.42
CA PRO A 1 6.34 -2.73 8.67
C PRO A 1 5.17 -3.37 9.47
N PHE A 2 3.92 -3.01 9.15
CA PHE A 2 2.75 -3.42 9.94
C PHE A 2 2.01 -4.65 9.40
N PHE A 3 2.20 -5.01 8.13
CA PHE A 3 1.48 -6.13 7.53
C PHE A 3 1.98 -7.50 8.02
N TYR A 4 1.10 -8.49 7.92
CA TYR A 4 1.38 -9.90 8.13
C TYR A 4 1.18 -10.69 6.83
N SER A 5 1.59 -11.96 6.81
CA SER A 5 1.48 -12.83 5.64
C SER A 5 0.04 -12.92 5.13
N GLU A 6 -0.95 -12.94 6.03
CA GLU A 6 -2.38 -13.02 5.69
C GLU A 6 -2.88 -11.77 4.94
N ASP A 7 -2.22 -10.62 5.12
CA ASP A 7 -2.54 -9.42 4.35
C ASP A 7 -2.10 -9.57 2.89
N LEU A 8 -0.95 -10.21 2.66
CA LEU A 8 -0.49 -10.53 1.31
C LEU A 8 -1.38 -11.59 0.67
N GLU A 9 -1.82 -12.60 1.41
CA GLU A 9 -2.78 -13.58 0.90
C GLU A 9 -4.11 -12.92 0.49
N LYS A 10 -4.63 -12.00 1.30
CA LYS A 10 -5.82 -11.21 0.95
C LYS A 10 -5.58 -10.39 -0.31
N LEU A 11 -4.43 -9.73 -0.40
CA LEU A 11 -4.04 -8.94 -1.57
C LEU A 11 -4.06 -9.78 -2.85
N LEU A 12 -3.43 -10.96 -2.81
CA LEU A 12 -3.36 -11.87 -3.95
C LEU A 12 -4.73 -12.42 -4.36
N LYS A 13 -5.63 -12.65 -3.40
CA LYS A 13 -7.02 -13.10 -3.67
C LYS A 13 -7.87 -12.07 -4.41
N PHE A 14 -7.51 -10.78 -4.38
CA PHE A 14 -8.17 -9.75 -5.19
C PHE A 14 -7.75 -9.77 -6.66
N SER A 15 -6.64 -10.46 -6.98
CA SER A 15 -6.18 -10.54 -8.37
C SER A 15 -7.01 -11.54 -9.17
N VAL A 16 -7.37 -11.14 -10.37
CA VAL A 16 -8.09 -11.97 -11.35
C VAL A 16 -7.34 -11.92 -12.68
N GLU A 17 -7.84 -12.61 -13.69
CA GLU A 17 -7.24 -12.58 -15.01
C GLU A 17 -7.24 -11.14 -15.58
N LYS A 18 -6.13 -10.70 -16.19
CA LYS A 18 -6.02 -9.37 -16.82
C LYS A 18 -6.49 -8.23 -15.89
N SER A 19 -5.94 -8.20 -14.67
CA SER A 19 -6.22 -7.16 -13.68
C SER A 19 -4.97 -6.55 -13.06
N VAL A 20 -5.18 -5.40 -12.43
CA VAL A 20 -4.28 -4.79 -11.48
C VAL A 20 -4.99 -4.62 -10.15
N VAL A 21 -4.33 -4.97 -9.05
CA VAL A 21 -4.77 -4.64 -7.69
C VAL A 21 -3.86 -3.54 -7.16
N ILE A 22 -4.46 -2.42 -6.77
CA ILE A 22 -3.75 -1.25 -6.24
C ILE A 22 -4.12 -1.14 -4.75
N VAL A 23 -3.11 -1.15 -3.88
CA VAL A 23 -3.25 -0.76 -2.47
C VAL A 23 -2.71 0.65 -2.33
N PRO A 24 -3.56 1.65 -2.04
CA PRO A 24 -3.10 3.03 -1.88
C PRO A 24 -2.36 3.24 -0.55
N SER A 25 -1.68 4.37 -0.42
CA SER A 25 -1.25 4.90 0.89
C SER A 25 -2.46 5.28 1.76
N ARG A 26 -2.25 5.53 3.04
CA ARG A 26 -3.30 6.04 3.96
C ARG A 26 -3.91 7.36 3.47
N HIS A 27 -3.10 8.19 2.81
CA HIS A 27 -3.50 9.50 2.29
C HIS A 27 -4.09 9.46 0.88
N PHE A 28 -4.13 8.28 0.24
CA PHE A 28 -4.63 8.07 -1.12
C PHE A 28 -3.89 8.83 -2.23
N ASP A 29 -2.66 9.26 -1.96
CA ASP A 29 -1.76 9.95 -2.88
C ASP A 29 -0.60 9.06 -3.38
N GLY A 30 -0.36 7.92 -2.72
CA GLY A 30 0.70 6.96 -3.02
C GLY A 30 0.19 5.55 -3.31
N THR A 31 1.10 4.63 -3.64
CA THR A 31 0.78 3.21 -3.91
C THR A 31 1.72 2.29 -3.14
N ASN A 32 1.20 1.64 -2.11
CA ASN A 32 1.98 0.82 -1.19
C ASN A 32 2.12 -0.63 -1.68
N ALA A 33 1.16 -1.10 -2.48
CA ALA A 33 1.26 -2.38 -3.16
C ALA A 33 0.58 -2.35 -4.53
N LEU A 34 1.16 -3.10 -5.47
CA LEU A 34 0.67 -3.23 -6.82
C LEU A 34 0.80 -4.68 -7.27
N VAL A 35 -0.32 -5.35 -7.52
CA VAL A 35 -0.33 -6.70 -8.12
C VAL A 35 -0.76 -6.57 -9.57
N ARG A 36 0.07 -7.05 -10.49
CA ARG A 36 -0.22 -7.05 -11.93
C ARG A 36 -0.39 -8.49 -12.40
N THR A 37 -1.50 -8.76 -13.08
CA THR A 37 -1.80 -10.09 -13.63
C THR A 37 -2.31 -9.95 -15.06
N PRO A 38 -1.53 -10.33 -16.09
CA PRO A 38 -0.12 -10.74 -16.05
C PRO A 38 0.83 -9.59 -15.68
N ILE A 39 2.09 -9.90 -15.37
CA ILE A 39 3.07 -8.89 -14.89
C ILE A 39 3.31 -7.72 -15.86
N ASN A 40 3.12 -7.97 -17.17
CA ASN A 40 3.28 -7.02 -18.26
C ASN A 40 1.95 -6.35 -18.69
N SER A 41 0.91 -6.40 -17.85
CA SER A 41 -0.41 -5.85 -18.18
C SER A 41 -0.44 -4.32 -18.33
N MET A 42 0.51 -3.63 -17.71
CA MET A 42 0.63 -2.17 -17.71
C MET A 42 2.04 -1.73 -17.35
N GLU A 43 2.37 -0.47 -17.68
CA GLU A 43 3.60 0.19 -17.24
C GLU A 43 3.38 0.84 -15.87
N PRO A 44 4.09 0.41 -14.81
CA PRO A 44 4.01 1.04 -13.50
C PRO A 44 4.90 2.29 -13.43
N ARG A 45 4.49 3.29 -12.64
CA ARG A 45 5.36 4.39 -12.17
C ARG A 45 5.20 4.53 -10.67
N TYR A 46 6.32 4.65 -9.99
CA TYR A 46 6.42 4.83 -8.56
C TYR A 46 6.93 6.24 -8.33
N ASP A 47 6.31 6.99 -7.43
CA ASP A 47 6.66 8.31 -6.86
C ASP A 47 5.36 9.00 -6.38
N GLU A 48 5.44 10.23 -5.86
CA GLU A 48 4.28 11.03 -5.42
C GLU A 48 3.21 11.13 -6.54
N GLY A 49 1.95 10.83 -6.21
CA GLY A 49 0.86 10.75 -7.19
C GLY A 49 0.78 9.42 -7.96
N SER A 50 1.56 8.39 -7.57
CA SER A 50 1.57 7.10 -8.25
C SER A 50 0.19 6.46 -8.34
N HIS A 51 -0.68 6.64 -7.34
CA HIS A 51 -2.03 6.06 -7.32
C HIS A 51 -2.84 6.41 -8.57
N SER A 52 -2.92 7.71 -8.90
CA SER A 52 -3.64 8.19 -10.08
C SER A 52 -3.00 7.67 -11.36
N PHE A 53 -1.66 7.63 -11.41
CA PHE A 53 -0.96 7.09 -12.57
C PHE A 53 -1.24 5.59 -12.79
N GLN A 54 -1.27 4.78 -11.74
CA GLN A 54 -1.56 3.35 -11.87
C GLN A 54 -2.95 3.14 -12.49
N ILE A 55 -3.93 3.93 -12.05
CA ILE A 55 -5.30 3.91 -12.57
C ILE A 55 -5.33 4.32 -14.04
N GLU A 56 -4.64 5.41 -14.41
CA GLU A 56 -4.58 5.89 -15.80
C GLU A 56 -3.90 4.88 -16.73
N SER A 57 -2.78 4.32 -16.32
CA SER A 57 -2.03 3.30 -17.09
C SER A 57 -2.88 2.05 -17.28
N ALA A 58 -3.52 1.54 -16.22
CA ALA A 58 -4.41 0.39 -16.33
C ALA A 58 -5.61 0.65 -17.26
N LYS A 59 -6.22 1.85 -17.21
CA LYS A 59 -7.27 2.26 -18.14
C LYS A 59 -6.78 2.28 -19.59
N LYS A 60 -5.59 2.84 -19.85
CA LYS A 60 -4.98 2.89 -21.18
C LYS A 60 -4.81 1.51 -21.81
N PHE A 61 -4.46 0.50 -21.02
CA PHE A 61 -4.28 -0.89 -21.48
C PHE A 61 -5.53 -1.77 -21.34
N ASN A 62 -6.68 -1.18 -21.00
CA ASN A 62 -7.96 -1.86 -20.80
C ASN A 62 -7.86 -3.04 -19.80
N ILE A 63 -7.18 -2.79 -18.68
CA ILE A 63 -6.95 -3.72 -17.57
C ILE A 63 -8.01 -3.50 -16.48
N ARG A 64 -8.51 -4.58 -15.89
CA ARG A 64 -9.45 -4.47 -14.75
C ARG A 64 -8.74 -3.91 -13.53
N ILE A 65 -9.34 -2.93 -12.86
CA ILE A 65 -8.75 -2.28 -11.69
C ILE A 65 -9.50 -2.71 -10.44
N SER A 66 -8.78 -3.22 -9.44
CA SER A 66 -9.28 -3.50 -8.10
C SER A 66 -8.54 -2.62 -7.10
N ILE A 67 -9.26 -1.93 -6.21
CA ILE A 67 -8.65 -1.18 -5.12
C ILE A 67 -8.69 -2.03 -3.84
N GLY A 68 -7.52 -2.44 -3.36
CA GLY A 68 -7.37 -3.29 -2.17
C GLY A 68 -7.22 -2.44 -0.91
N LEU A 69 -8.31 -2.21 -0.19
CA LEU A 69 -8.29 -1.46 1.08
C LEU A 69 -7.85 -2.34 2.26
N ILE A 70 -6.60 -2.82 2.21
CA ILE A 70 -6.00 -3.64 3.25
C ILE A 70 -5.25 -2.73 4.21
N TYR A 71 -5.91 -2.36 5.31
CA TYR A 71 -5.47 -1.32 6.24
C TYR A 71 -3.97 -1.36 6.58
N ARG A 72 -3.42 -2.52 6.97
CA ARG A 72 -1.99 -2.62 7.35
C ARG A 72 -1.00 -2.44 6.20
N LEU A 73 -1.43 -2.72 4.97
CA LEU A 73 -0.62 -2.45 3.77
C LEU A 73 -0.68 -0.97 3.36
N MET A 74 -1.74 -0.26 3.75
CA MET A 74 -1.87 1.19 3.53
C MET A 74 -1.05 2.05 4.51
N LEU A 75 -0.33 1.44 5.45
CA LEU A 75 0.45 2.14 6.50
C LEU A 75 1.97 2.12 6.18
N ASP A 76 2.36 2.85 5.15
CA ASP A 76 3.72 3.34 4.97
C ASP A 76 4.04 4.45 5.98
N ILE A 77 5.33 4.69 6.21
CA ILE A 77 5.84 5.71 7.13
C ILE A 77 6.80 6.57 6.34
N ASP A 78 6.31 7.68 5.80
CA ASP A 78 7.12 8.59 4.99
C ASP A 78 7.47 9.86 5.75
N ASN A 79 6.58 10.30 6.64
CA ASN A 79 6.76 11.52 7.41
C ASN A 79 6.43 11.35 8.90
N ARG A 80 6.65 12.44 9.67
CA ARG A 80 6.39 12.46 11.11
C ARG A 80 4.91 12.23 11.44
N GLU A 81 3.99 12.72 10.61
CA GLU A 81 2.56 12.53 10.83
C GLU A 81 2.18 11.03 10.77
N ASP A 82 2.74 10.28 9.82
CA ASP A 82 2.51 8.83 9.73
C ASP A 82 3.03 8.10 10.96
N LEU A 83 4.21 8.51 11.44
CA LEU A 83 4.80 7.96 12.66
C LEU A 83 3.93 8.26 13.89
N GLU A 84 3.49 9.50 14.05
CA GLU A 84 2.59 9.91 15.14
C GLU A 84 1.26 9.14 15.07
N PHE A 85 0.71 8.96 13.86
CA PHE A 85 -0.51 8.20 13.63
C PHE A 85 -0.37 6.76 14.12
N VAL A 86 0.67 6.04 13.71
CA VAL A 86 0.84 4.62 14.10
C VAL A 86 1.16 4.45 15.58
N LEU A 87 1.89 5.40 16.18
CA LEU A 87 2.20 5.39 17.62
C LEU A 87 0.96 5.68 18.47
N LYS A 88 0.11 6.62 18.03
CA LYS A 88 -1.14 6.97 18.71
C LYS A 88 -2.13 5.81 18.72
N HIS A 89 -2.24 5.09 17.61
CA HIS A 89 -3.18 3.97 17.46
C HIS A 89 -2.59 2.62 17.91
N ASN A 90 -1.32 2.58 18.31
CA ASN A 90 -0.62 1.38 18.78
C ASN A 90 -0.76 0.18 17.81
N ILE A 91 -0.66 0.43 16.51
CA ILE A 91 -0.99 -0.53 15.44
C ILE A 91 -0.16 -1.82 15.52
N LYS A 92 1.09 -1.71 15.98
CA LYS A 92 1.98 -2.85 16.27
C LYS A 92 2.76 -2.54 17.53
N PRO A 93 2.32 -3.03 18.70
CA PRO A 93 2.85 -2.60 19.99
C PRO A 93 4.37 -2.71 20.12
N GLU A 94 4.95 -3.85 19.74
CA GLU A 94 6.41 -4.07 19.79
C GLU A 94 7.20 -3.09 18.92
N PHE A 95 6.65 -2.72 17.76
CA PHE A 95 7.26 -1.71 16.90
C PHE A 95 7.14 -0.32 17.54
N CYS A 96 5.96 0.01 18.07
CA CYS A 96 5.69 1.30 18.70
C CYS A 96 6.58 1.53 19.94
N GLU A 97 6.80 0.49 20.76
CA GLU A 97 7.71 0.54 21.90
C GLU A 97 9.15 0.80 21.47
N LYS A 98 9.65 0.06 20.46
CA LYS A 98 11.00 0.26 19.91
C LYS A 98 11.19 1.67 19.36
N ILE A 99 10.22 2.19 18.62
CA ILE A 99 10.27 3.56 18.10
C ILE A 99 10.28 4.59 19.23
N LYS A 100 9.43 4.45 20.25
CA LYS A 100 9.40 5.38 21.39
C LYS A 100 10.75 5.43 22.12
N GLN A 101 11.43 4.29 22.26
CA GLN A 101 12.77 4.23 22.88
C GLN A 101 13.84 4.97 22.06
N ILE A 102 13.67 5.07 20.73
CA ILE A 102 14.60 5.79 19.85
C ILE A 102 14.33 7.30 19.90
N ILE A 103 13.06 7.72 19.88
CA ILE A 103 12.67 9.15 19.82
C ILE A 103 12.91 9.88 21.16
N VAL A 104 12.89 9.16 22.29
CA VAL A 104 13.06 9.74 23.63
C VAL A 104 14.55 9.99 23.99
N LYS A 105 15.50 9.57 23.15
CA LYS A 105 16.92 9.92 23.27
C LYS A 105 17.23 11.22 22.54
#